data_AF-A0A1T4U8P8-F1
#
_entry.id   AF-A0A1T4U8P8-F1
#
_cell.length_a   1.000
_cell.length_b   1.000
_cell.length_c   1.000
_cell.angle_alpha   90.00
_cell.angle_beta   90.00
_cell.angle_gamma   90.00
#
_symmetry.space_group_name_H-M   'P 1'
#
loop_
_entity.id
_entity.type
_entity.pdbx_description
1 polymer ?
#
loop_
_entity_poly.entity_id
_entity_poly.type
_entity_poly.pdbx_seq_one_letter_code
_entity_poly.pdbx_strand_id
1 'polypeptide(L)'
;MEFIQNQILGGTSIDRQGEKLTYEFLNDFCNTFKGKRMPLNQQHDLGLKTIGYAENLRLEKFGNSDKEWSLIGDLFVDRDNLEIAVGGFSISGVEEIKSENNPDFLLYIPFPYYNDAELLESLSESNKINLGKWIKKNNTPESWAIFTAAVAFALTPVWDDFYKTVIAPKIKKFVSEELPKLAKKGVGLHHAQIVDYRGCEIEIRFIGEWGREKECYSLNIMRNAISMVKHELDATFSTSDPISRIVLCYNKDNKSYFVHRIEKDSGNVEHYA
;
A
#
# COMPACT_ATOMS: atom_id res chain seq x y z
N MET A 1 -13.51 -21.86 0.43
CA MET A 1 -13.17 -20.92 -0.67
C MET A 1 -14.08 -21.18 -1.85
N GLU A 2 -14.79 -20.16 -2.30
CA GLU A 2 -15.52 -20.12 -3.56
C GLU A 2 -14.56 -19.82 -4.71
N PHE A 3 -14.77 -20.44 -5.86
CA PHE A 3 -14.02 -20.18 -7.08
C PHE A 3 -14.87 -19.41 -8.07
N ILE A 4 -14.35 -18.29 -8.58
CA ILE A 4 -15.02 -17.46 -9.59
C ILE A 4 -14.05 -17.22 -10.76
N GLN A 5 -14.36 -17.81 -11.91
CA GLN A 5 -13.50 -17.73 -13.08
C GLN A 5 -13.67 -16.40 -13.84
N ASN A 6 -12.61 -15.94 -14.51
CA ASN A 6 -12.62 -14.85 -15.47
C ASN A 6 -13.30 -13.55 -14.98
N GLN A 7 -13.01 -13.15 -13.75
CA GLN A 7 -13.56 -11.92 -13.19
C GLN A 7 -12.81 -10.69 -13.69
N ILE A 8 -13.57 -9.65 -14.03
CA ILE A 8 -13.02 -8.33 -14.38
C ILE A 8 -12.63 -7.62 -13.08
N LEU A 9 -11.34 -7.33 -12.92
CA LEU A 9 -10.76 -6.68 -11.73
C LEU A 9 -10.41 -5.21 -11.98
N GLY A 10 -10.35 -4.81 -13.24
CA GLY A 10 -9.99 -3.47 -13.67
C GLY A 10 -10.10 -3.35 -15.18
N GLY A 11 -9.91 -2.14 -15.70
CA GLY A 11 -9.90 -1.91 -17.13
C GLY A 11 -9.47 -0.50 -17.47
N THR A 12 -9.21 -0.26 -18.75
CA THR A 12 -8.78 1.04 -19.27
C THR A 12 -9.95 1.96 -19.63
N SER A 13 -11.18 1.47 -19.54
CA SER A 13 -12.39 2.30 -19.65
C SER A 13 -12.51 3.17 -18.39
N ILE A 14 -13.08 4.37 -18.55
CA ILE A 14 -13.31 5.27 -17.42
C ILE A 14 -14.29 4.59 -16.45
N ASP A 15 -13.91 4.52 -15.18
CA ASP A 15 -14.75 3.91 -14.17
C ASP A 15 -15.84 4.87 -13.65
N ARG A 16 -16.66 4.40 -12.71
CA ARG A 16 -17.76 5.20 -12.15
C ARG A 16 -17.30 6.44 -11.36
N GLN A 17 -16.05 6.47 -10.95
CA GLN A 17 -15.45 7.59 -10.22
C GLN A 17 -14.81 8.60 -11.18
N GLY A 18 -14.57 8.19 -12.42
CA GLY A 18 -13.89 9.01 -13.42
C GLY A 18 -12.40 8.69 -13.54
N GLU A 19 -11.90 7.66 -12.84
CA GLU A 19 -10.53 7.19 -12.97
C GLU A 19 -10.37 6.36 -14.24
N LYS A 20 -9.25 6.55 -14.94
CA LYS A 20 -8.89 5.80 -16.14
C LYS A 20 -7.49 5.20 -15.97
N LEU A 21 -7.40 3.88 -16.05
CA LEU A 21 -6.13 3.17 -15.99
C LEU A 21 -5.48 3.08 -17.37
N THR A 22 -4.15 3.05 -17.40
CA THR A 22 -3.35 2.86 -18.62
C THR A 22 -3.21 1.37 -18.92
N TYR A 23 -2.97 1.04 -20.19
CA TYR A 23 -2.67 -0.35 -20.56
C TYR A 23 -1.36 -0.80 -19.90
N GLU A 24 -0.37 0.10 -19.90
CA GLU A 24 0.96 -0.09 -19.35
C GLU A 24 0.88 -0.47 -17.87
N PHE A 25 0.13 0.30 -17.06
CA PHE A 25 -0.09 -0.03 -15.65
C PHE A 25 -0.68 -1.42 -15.45
N LEU A 26 -1.74 -1.76 -16.21
CA LEU A 26 -2.40 -3.07 -16.08
C LEU A 26 -1.50 -4.23 -16.55
N ASN A 27 -0.66 -3.99 -17.55
CA ASN A 27 0.29 -4.97 -18.06
C ASN A 27 1.41 -5.23 -17.05
N ASP A 28 1.97 -4.17 -16.46
CA ASP A 28 2.98 -4.28 -15.41
C ASP A 28 2.42 -4.92 -14.15
N PHE A 29 1.15 -4.66 -13.85
CA PHE A 29 0.42 -5.35 -12.79
C PHE A 29 0.33 -6.86 -13.04
N CYS A 30 -0.02 -7.30 -14.26
CA CYS A 30 -0.01 -8.72 -14.62
C CYS A 30 1.39 -9.34 -14.47
N ASN A 31 2.43 -8.63 -14.90
CA ASN A 31 3.81 -9.11 -14.80
C ASN A 31 4.27 -9.26 -13.35
N THR A 32 3.90 -8.31 -12.49
CA THR A 32 4.22 -8.32 -11.06
C THR A 32 3.69 -9.59 -10.37
N PHE A 33 2.49 -10.02 -10.74
CA PHE A 33 1.81 -11.18 -10.15
C PHE A 33 1.92 -12.45 -11.01
N LYS A 34 2.80 -12.48 -12.01
CA LYS A 34 2.94 -13.63 -12.90
C LYS A 34 3.42 -14.85 -12.10
N GLY A 35 2.59 -15.89 -12.05
CA GLY A 35 2.85 -17.11 -11.27
C GLY A 35 2.74 -16.93 -9.75
N LYS A 36 2.14 -15.83 -9.29
CA LYS A 36 1.93 -15.48 -7.88
C LYS A 36 0.46 -15.24 -7.60
N ARG A 37 0.10 -15.29 -6.32
CA ARG A 37 -1.23 -14.89 -5.84
C ARG A 37 -1.28 -13.39 -5.63
N MET A 38 -2.35 -12.75 -6.06
CA MET A 38 -2.66 -11.37 -5.69
C MET A 38 -3.67 -11.39 -4.54
N PRO A 39 -3.32 -10.89 -3.33
CA PRO A 39 -4.26 -10.83 -2.22
C PRO A 39 -5.50 -9.98 -2.53
N LEU A 40 -6.68 -10.45 -2.13
CA LEU A 40 -7.95 -9.71 -2.29
C LEU A 40 -8.24 -8.90 -1.02
N ASN A 41 -7.98 -7.60 -1.06
CA ASN A 41 -8.33 -6.67 0.03
C ASN A 41 -9.83 -6.32 0.00
N GLN A 42 -10.45 -6.20 1.18
CA GLN A 42 -11.84 -5.77 1.32
C GLN A 42 -11.95 -4.25 1.25
N GLN A 43 -12.69 -3.70 0.29
CA GLN A 43 -12.85 -2.24 0.07
C GLN A 43 -11.51 -1.47 -0.06
N HIS A 44 -10.42 -2.21 -0.30
CA HIS A 44 -9.03 -1.77 -0.13
C HIS A 44 -8.73 -1.11 1.22
N ASP A 45 -9.55 -1.35 2.23
CA ASP A 45 -9.18 -1.06 3.61
C ASP A 45 -8.08 -2.04 4.00
N LEU A 46 -6.89 -1.50 4.22
CA LEU A 46 -5.71 -2.29 4.53
C LEU A 46 -5.74 -2.79 5.98
N GLY A 47 -6.62 -2.26 6.82
CA GLY A 47 -6.87 -2.73 8.18
C GLY A 47 -7.75 -3.97 8.25
N LEU A 48 -8.45 -4.33 7.17
CA LEU A 48 -9.27 -5.55 7.11
C LEU A 48 -8.45 -6.78 6.68
N LYS A 49 -8.98 -7.97 6.98
CA LYS A 49 -8.42 -9.22 6.46
C LYS A 49 -8.62 -9.31 4.95
N THR A 50 -7.66 -9.94 4.28
CA THR A 50 -7.83 -10.33 2.88
C THR A 50 -8.78 -11.52 2.81
N ILE A 51 -9.66 -11.52 1.81
CA ILE A 51 -10.73 -12.51 1.63
C ILE A 51 -10.38 -13.55 0.57
N GLY A 52 -9.11 -13.91 0.50
CA GLY A 52 -8.56 -14.83 -0.51
C GLY A 52 -7.65 -14.12 -1.51
N TYR A 53 -7.62 -14.61 -2.74
CA TYR A 53 -6.62 -14.21 -3.74
C TYR A 53 -7.13 -14.33 -5.19
N ALA A 54 -6.46 -13.64 -6.10
CA ALA A 54 -6.58 -13.82 -7.53
C ALA A 54 -5.33 -14.50 -8.12
N GLU A 55 -5.54 -15.34 -9.13
CA GLU A 55 -4.50 -15.95 -9.97
C GLU A 55 -4.83 -15.74 -11.45
N ASN A 56 -3.91 -16.16 -12.34
CA ASN A 56 -4.08 -16.12 -13.80
C ASN A 56 -4.44 -14.73 -14.36
N LEU A 57 -3.85 -13.69 -13.77
CA LEU A 57 -4.03 -12.30 -14.21
C LEU A 57 -3.55 -12.11 -15.64
N ARG A 58 -4.41 -11.52 -16.46
CA ARG A 58 -4.14 -11.26 -17.88
C ARG A 58 -4.98 -10.10 -18.42
N LEU A 59 -4.53 -9.54 -19.52
CA LEU A 59 -5.27 -8.52 -20.26
C LEU A 59 -6.03 -9.12 -21.42
N GLU A 60 -7.30 -8.78 -21.53
CA GLU A 60 -8.16 -9.12 -22.66
C GLU A 60 -8.79 -7.85 -23.22
N LYS A 61 -9.09 -7.84 -24.52
CA LYS A 61 -9.82 -6.73 -25.14
C LYS A 61 -11.21 -6.63 -24.53
N PHE A 62 -11.67 -5.41 -24.23
CA PHE A 62 -13.01 -5.18 -23.73
C PHE A 62 -14.01 -5.24 -24.90
N GLY A 63 -14.78 -6.33 -24.96
CA GLY A 63 -15.71 -6.58 -26.06
C GLY A 63 -15.00 -6.61 -27.42
N ASN A 64 -15.54 -5.86 -28.39
CA ASN A 64 -14.95 -5.71 -29.72
C ASN A 64 -14.05 -4.48 -29.86
N SER A 65 -13.68 -3.81 -28.76
CA SER A 65 -12.84 -2.61 -28.79
C SER A 65 -11.38 -2.98 -29.06
N ASP A 66 -10.74 -2.26 -29.98
CA ASP A 66 -9.28 -2.33 -30.19
C ASP A 66 -8.49 -1.42 -29.25
N LYS A 67 -9.18 -0.58 -28.45
CA LYS A 67 -8.56 0.46 -27.63
C LYS A 67 -8.76 0.27 -26.13
N GLU A 68 -9.68 -0.62 -25.74
CA GLU A 68 -10.02 -0.84 -24.34
C GLU A 68 -9.67 -2.25 -23.93
N TRP A 69 -9.08 -2.37 -22.74
CA TRP A 69 -8.60 -3.61 -22.17
C TRP A 69 -9.19 -3.81 -20.78
N SER A 70 -9.47 -5.06 -20.44
CA SER A 70 -9.88 -5.51 -19.12
C SER A 70 -8.80 -6.36 -18.50
N LEU A 71 -8.52 -6.10 -17.22
CA LEU A 71 -7.75 -7.01 -16.39
C LEU A 71 -8.69 -8.10 -15.89
N ILE A 72 -8.38 -9.33 -16.30
CA ILE A 72 -9.14 -10.52 -15.95
C ILE A 72 -8.31 -11.40 -15.02
N GLY A 73 -8.96 -11.99 -14.01
CA GLY A 73 -8.33 -12.95 -13.11
C GLY A 73 -9.31 -14.00 -12.61
N ASP A 74 -8.77 -15.13 -12.15
CA ASP A 74 -9.53 -16.16 -11.47
C ASP A 74 -9.48 -15.93 -9.96
N LEU A 75 -10.63 -15.91 -9.30
CA LEU A 75 -10.74 -15.58 -7.89
C LEU A 75 -11.00 -16.80 -7.02
N PHE A 76 -10.30 -16.84 -5.90
CA PHE A 76 -10.51 -17.79 -4.81
C PHE A 76 -10.90 -16.99 -3.58
N VAL A 77 -12.19 -16.99 -3.25
CA VAL A 77 -12.78 -16.08 -2.27
C VAL A 77 -13.19 -16.84 -1.02
N ASP A 78 -12.82 -16.32 0.13
CA ASP A 78 -13.32 -16.79 1.41
C ASP A 78 -14.50 -15.93 1.87
N ARG A 79 -15.72 -16.42 1.59
CA ARG A 79 -16.95 -15.68 1.92
C ARG A 79 -17.24 -15.60 3.40
N ASP A 80 -16.75 -16.55 4.18
CA ASP A 80 -17.04 -16.62 5.62
C ASP A 80 -16.33 -15.49 6.39
N ASN A 81 -15.28 -14.92 5.79
CA ASN A 81 -14.50 -13.79 6.32
C ASN A 81 -14.86 -12.43 5.67
N LEU A 82 -15.97 -12.34 4.93
CA LEU A 82 -16.48 -11.07 4.41
C LEU A 82 -17.10 -10.27 5.55
N GLU A 83 -16.46 -9.15 5.91
CA GLU A 83 -17.01 -8.21 6.89
C GLU A 83 -18.07 -7.30 6.26
N ILE A 84 -17.97 -7.05 4.95
CA ILE A 84 -18.89 -6.19 4.21
C ILE A 84 -19.24 -6.85 2.87
N ALA A 85 -20.49 -6.71 2.43
CA ALA A 85 -20.92 -7.16 1.12
C ALA A 85 -20.08 -6.48 0.01
N VAL A 86 -19.31 -7.27 -0.73
CA VAL A 86 -18.52 -6.81 -1.86
C VAL A 86 -19.39 -6.72 -3.12
N GLY A 87 -19.50 -5.52 -3.70
CA GLY A 87 -20.15 -5.29 -4.99
C GLY A 87 -19.26 -5.65 -6.20
N GLY A 88 -18.00 -6.03 -5.94
CA GLY A 88 -16.99 -6.40 -6.92
C GLY A 88 -15.60 -6.44 -6.31
N PHE A 89 -14.64 -7.01 -7.05
CA PHE A 89 -13.23 -7.06 -6.68
C PHE A 89 -12.44 -6.06 -7.51
N SER A 90 -11.35 -5.54 -6.96
CA SER A 90 -10.52 -4.58 -7.67
C SER A 90 -9.07 -4.61 -7.23
N ILE A 91 -8.21 -4.06 -8.07
CA ILE A 91 -6.77 -3.99 -7.84
C ILE A 91 -6.37 -2.71 -7.12
N SER A 92 -5.25 -2.77 -6.40
CA SER A 92 -4.55 -1.58 -5.92
C SER A 92 -3.09 -1.60 -6.33
N GLY A 93 -2.54 -0.42 -6.61
CA GLY A 93 -1.17 -0.27 -7.06
C GLY A 93 -0.72 1.18 -7.05
N VAL A 94 0.53 1.40 -7.44
CA VAL A 94 1.12 2.73 -7.54
C VAL A 94 1.57 3.01 -8.97
N GLU A 95 1.46 4.26 -9.40
CA GLU A 95 1.99 4.74 -10.69
C GLU A 95 2.65 6.10 -10.45
N GLU A 96 3.83 6.34 -11.01
CA GLU A 96 4.52 7.63 -10.82
C GLU A 96 3.85 8.74 -11.66
N ILE A 97 3.77 9.96 -11.11
CA ILE A 97 3.31 11.17 -11.80
C ILE A 97 4.49 12.11 -12.03
N LYS A 98 5.31 12.29 -10.99
CA LYS A 98 6.45 13.22 -11.00
C LYS A 98 7.61 12.61 -10.22
N SER A 99 8.75 12.51 -10.89
CA SER A 99 10.03 12.10 -10.30
C SER A 99 10.88 13.31 -9.92
N GLU A 100 11.50 13.27 -8.75
CA GLU A 100 12.55 14.18 -8.32
C GLU A 100 13.91 13.46 -8.31
N ASN A 101 15.00 14.19 -8.53
CA ASN A 101 16.34 13.62 -8.43
C ASN A 101 16.75 13.46 -6.95
N ASN A 102 17.01 12.22 -6.53
CA ASN A 102 17.31 11.85 -5.14
C ASN A 102 16.22 12.33 -4.16
N PRO A 103 15.00 11.76 -4.25
CA PRO A 103 13.92 12.14 -3.36
C PRO A 103 14.22 11.73 -1.92
N ASP A 104 13.71 12.49 -0.96
CA ASP A 104 13.65 12.08 0.44
C ASP A 104 12.44 11.16 0.69
N PHE A 105 11.36 11.33 -0.10
CA PHE A 105 10.12 10.60 0.05
C PHE A 105 9.45 10.27 -1.28
N LEU A 106 8.64 9.21 -1.25
CA LEU A 106 7.65 8.88 -2.27
C LEU A 106 6.26 9.11 -1.64
N LEU A 107 5.38 9.84 -2.32
CA LEU A 107 4.01 10.07 -1.88
C LEU A 107 3.03 9.68 -2.98
N TYR A 108 2.20 8.69 -2.69
CA TYR A 108 1.16 8.19 -3.58
C TYR A 108 -0.21 8.67 -3.11
N ILE A 109 -0.86 9.47 -3.94
CA ILE A 109 -2.10 10.19 -3.63
C ILE A 109 -3.27 9.46 -4.31
N PRO A 110 -4.40 9.23 -3.63
CA PRO A 110 -5.55 8.56 -4.23
C PRO A 110 -6.34 9.46 -5.18
N PHE A 111 -7.13 8.85 -6.08
CA PHE A 111 -8.13 9.57 -6.87
C PHE A 111 -9.21 10.19 -5.94
N PRO A 112 -9.77 11.37 -6.26
CA PRO A 112 -9.46 12.26 -7.39
C PRO A 112 -8.28 13.21 -7.13
N TYR A 113 -7.68 13.16 -5.94
CA TYR A 113 -6.76 14.19 -5.44
C TYR A 113 -5.45 14.28 -6.21
N TYR A 114 -5.00 13.20 -6.83
CA TYR A 114 -3.83 13.28 -7.72
C TYR A 114 -4.08 14.08 -9.01
N ASN A 115 -5.32 14.48 -9.30
CA ASN A 115 -5.65 15.41 -10.39
C ASN A 115 -5.76 16.88 -9.90
N ASP A 116 -5.59 17.13 -8.61
CA ASP A 116 -5.64 18.48 -8.02
C ASP A 116 -4.27 19.16 -8.19
N ALA A 117 -4.14 19.98 -9.25
CA ALA A 117 -2.88 20.64 -9.57
C ALA A 117 -2.37 21.56 -8.45
N GLU A 118 -3.27 22.25 -7.74
CA GLU A 118 -2.91 23.13 -6.61
C GLU A 118 -2.33 22.31 -5.45
N LEU A 119 -2.94 21.15 -5.15
CA LEU A 119 -2.41 20.23 -4.15
C LEU A 119 -1.02 19.72 -4.55
N LEU A 120 -0.85 19.23 -5.78
CA LEU A 120 0.42 18.68 -6.27
C LEU A 120 1.55 19.71 -6.27
N GLU A 121 1.26 20.95 -6.68
CA GLU A 121 2.22 22.06 -6.65
C GLU A 121 2.63 22.35 -5.21
N SER A 122 1.65 22.49 -4.30
CA SER A 122 1.94 22.75 -2.88
C SER A 122 2.80 21.66 -2.22
N LEU A 123 2.64 20.40 -2.62
CA LEU A 123 3.44 19.26 -2.11
C LEU A 123 4.84 19.22 -2.72
N SER A 124 5.01 19.72 -3.94
CA SER A 124 6.31 19.75 -4.63
C SER A 124 7.25 20.84 -4.11
N GLU A 125 6.73 21.94 -3.57
CA GLU A 125 7.53 23.10 -3.15
C GLU A 125 8.31 22.90 -1.84
N SER A 126 7.83 22.04 -0.95
CA SER A 126 8.33 21.97 0.43
C SER A 126 9.42 20.93 0.66
N ASN A 127 9.49 19.87 -0.15
CA ASN A 127 10.39 18.74 0.05
C ASN A 127 10.74 18.06 -1.28
N LYS A 128 11.86 17.32 -1.33
CA LYS A 128 12.21 16.46 -2.47
C LYS A 128 11.33 15.21 -2.45
N ILE A 129 10.15 15.30 -3.05
CA ILE A 129 9.14 14.24 -3.02
C ILE A 129 8.85 13.76 -4.44
N ASN A 130 8.92 12.45 -4.69
CA ASN A 130 8.27 11.88 -5.87
C ASN A 130 6.78 11.77 -5.61
N LEU A 131 5.98 12.26 -6.54
CA LEU A 131 4.52 12.18 -6.48
C LEU A 131 4.03 11.07 -7.40
N GLY A 132 3.08 10.29 -6.92
CA GLY A 132 2.46 9.21 -7.67
C GLY A 132 0.97 9.07 -7.38
N LYS A 133 0.31 8.23 -8.18
CA LYS A 133 -1.06 7.78 -7.97
C LYS A 133 -1.04 6.61 -7.00
N TRP A 134 -1.93 6.64 -6.03
CA TRP A 134 -2.36 5.47 -5.29
C TRP A 134 -3.65 4.97 -5.93
N ILE A 135 -3.51 4.02 -6.86
CA ILE A 135 -4.64 3.44 -7.60
C ILE A 135 -5.35 2.50 -6.63
N LYS A 136 -6.56 2.87 -6.23
CA LYS A 136 -7.41 2.13 -5.30
C LYS A 136 -8.86 2.50 -5.61
N LYS A 137 -9.72 1.50 -5.83
CA LYS A 137 -11.16 1.73 -6.03
C LYS A 137 -11.90 1.71 -4.70
N ASN A 138 -12.27 2.86 -4.15
CA ASN A 138 -13.00 2.89 -2.88
C ASN A 138 -14.28 3.72 -2.97
N ASN A 139 -15.37 3.21 -2.38
CA ASN A 139 -16.66 3.92 -2.36
C ASN A 139 -16.81 4.90 -1.19
N THR A 140 -15.81 5.01 -0.30
CA THR A 140 -15.86 5.90 0.87
C THR A 140 -15.24 7.27 0.60
N PRO A 141 -15.74 8.34 1.27
CA PRO A 141 -15.20 9.70 1.13
C PRO A 141 -13.83 9.87 1.78
N GLU A 142 -13.51 9.10 2.81
CA GLU A 142 -12.19 9.12 3.45
C GLU A 142 -11.16 8.42 2.57
N SER A 143 -10.11 9.16 2.24
CA SER A 143 -9.07 8.72 1.33
C SER A 143 -7.72 8.74 2.03
N TRP A 144 -6.93 7.70 1.82
CA TRP A 144 -5.61 7.55 2.42
C TRP A 144 -4.55 7.62 1.33
N ALA A 145 -3.62 8.56 1.47
CA ALA A 145 -2.38 8.55 0.71
C ALA A 145 -1.34 7.64 1.41
N ILE A 146 -0.41 7.10 0.64
CA ILE A 146 0.71 6.31 1.15
C ILE A 146 1.98 7.14 0.99
N PHE A 147 2.71 7.38 2.07
CA PHE A 147 4.04 7.98 2.02
C PHE A 147 5.11 6.98 2.43
N THR A 148 6.25 7.04 1.77
CA THR A 148 7.39 6.15 2.01
C THR A 148 8.67 6.96 2.10
N ALA A 149 9.49 6.72 3.12
CA ALA A 149 10.85 7.27 3.14
C ALA A 149 11.68 6.60 2.03
N ALA A 150 12.32 7.39 1.17
CA ALA A 150 13.09 6.86 0.04
C ALA A 150 14.37 6.13 0.48
N VAL A 151 14.80 6.34 1.73
CA VAL A 151 15.95 5.65 2.31
C VAL A 151 15.48 4.30 2.86
N ALA A 152 15.86 3.22 2.18
CA ALA A 152 15.83 1.89 2.75
C ALA A 152 16.96 1.73 3.79
N PHE A 153 16.74 0.92 4.82
CA PHE A 153 17.77 0.58 5.79
C PHE A 153 17.76 -0.89 6.16
N ALA A 154 18.93 -1.41 6.51
CA ALA A 154 19.07 -2.80 6.91
C ALA A 154 18.67 -2.99 8.37
N LEU A 155 17.82 -3.98 8.64
CA LEU A 155 17.40 -4.37 10.00
C LEU A 155 18.47 -5.22 10.72
N THR A 156 19.65 -4.63 10.87
CA THR A 156 20.80 -5.17 11.64
C THR A 156 20.68 -4.83 13.13
N PRO A 157 21.47 -5.41 14.05
CA PRO A 157 21.39 -5.08 15.48
C PRO A 157 21.53 -3.58 15.83
N VAL A 158 22.11 -2.76 14.94
CA VAL A 158 22.32 -1.31 15.14
C VAL A 158 21.27 -0.44 14.42
N TRP A 159 20.20 -1.03 13.89
CA TRP A 159 19.17 -0.31 13.11
C TRP A 159 18.53 0.86 13.89
N ASP A 160 18.40 0.72 15.21
CA ASP A 160 17.70 1.67 16.09
C ASP A 160 18.37 3.07 16.06
N ASP A 161 19.70 3.13 16.03
CA ASP A 161 20.43 4.40 15.97
C ASP A 161 20.25 5.10 14.63
N PHE A 162 20.33 4.34 13.52
CA PHE A 162 20.08 4.89 12.19
C PHE A 162 18.64 5.41 12.06
N TYR A 163 17.67 4.64 12.54
CA TYR A 163 16.27 5.06 12.51
C TYR A 163 16.04 6.36 13.28
N LYS A 164 16.55 6.46 14.52
CA LYS A 164 16.42 7.67 15.36
C LYS A 164 17.08 8.90 14.76
N THR A 165 18.25 8.73 14.14
CA THR A 165 19.09 9.86 13.70
C THR A 165 18.79 10.30 12.27
N VAL A 166 18.35 9.39 11.40
CA VAL A 166 18.16 9.66 9.96
C VAL A 166 16.68 9.61 9.57
N ILE A 167 15.98 8.52 9.90
CA ILE A 167 14.63 8.25 9.35
C ILE A 167 13.54 9.00 10.13
N ALA A 168 13.49 8.84 11.45
CA ALA A 168 12.45 9.42 12.29
C ALA A 168 12.37 10.97 12.23
N PRO A 169 13.50 11.72 12.20
CA PRO A 169 13.44 13.18 12.05
C PRO A 169 12.83 13.59 10.70
N LYS A 170 13.16 12.86 9.62
CA LYS A 170 12.58 13.10 8.30
C LYS A 170 11.07 12.83 8.31
N ILE A 171 10.64 11.67 8.83
CA ILE A 171 9.20 11.34 8.96
C ILE A 171 8.47 12.42 9.75
N LYS A 172 9.02 12.83 10.91
CA LYS A 172 8.42 13.88 11.74
C LYS A 172 8.26 15.20 10.97
N LYS A 173 9.28 15.59 10.18
CA LYS A 173 9.23 16.78 9.33
C LYS A 173 8.12 16.66 8.28
N PHE A 174 8.12 15.55 7.51
CA PHE A 174 7.11 15.28 6.49
C PHE A 174 5.69 15.32 7.05
N VAL A 175 5.43 14.62 8.15
CA VAL A 175 4.12 14.60 8.81
C VAL A 175 3.73 15.99 9.36
N SER A 176 4.69 16.83 9.71
CA SER A 176 4.40 18.19 10.20
C SER A 176 4.07 19.16 9.06
N GLU A 177 4.70 18.98 7.89
CA GLU A 177 4.63 19.90 6.75
C GLU A 177 3.58 19.51 5.71
N GLU A 178 3.49 18.22 5.37
CA GLU A 178 2.65 17.73 4.25
C GLU A 178 1.27 17.25 4.69
N LEU A 179 1.15 16.59 5.86
CA LEU A 179 -0.14 16.13 6.37
C LEU A 179 -1.18 17.26 6.45
N PRO A 180 -0.87 18.50 6.90
CA PRO A 180 -1.87 19.56 6.91
C PRO A 180 -2.40 19.92 5.53
N LYS A 181 -1.61 19.77 4.46
CA LYS A 181 -2.03 20.05 3.08
C LYS A 181 -2.99 18.98 2.58
N LEU A 182 -2.68 17.71 2.84
CA LEU A 182 -3.53 16.56 2.53
C LEU A 182 -4.84 16.58 3.34
N ALA A 183 -4.74 16.83 4.65
CA ALA A 183 -5.89 16.87 5.55
C ALA A 183 -6.91 17.97 5.17
N LYS A 184 -6.46 19.11 4.63
CA LYS A 184 -7.36 20.16 4.09
C LYS A 184 -8.24 19.65 2.95
N LYS A 185 -7.80 18.62 2.21
CA LYS A 185 -8.55 17.98 1.12
C LYS A 185 -9.31 16.74 1.61
N GLY A 186 -9.25 16.42 2.91
CA GLY A 186 -9.84 15.21 3.47
C GLY A 186 -9.05 13.96 3.09
N VAL A 187 -7.72 14.05 3.05
CA VAL A 187 -6.82 12.92 2.78
C VAL A 187 -5.92 12.65 3.99
N GLY A 188 -6.00 11.44 4.52
CA GLY A 188 -5.14 10.93 5.60
C GLY A 188 -3.84 10.31 5.07
N LEU A 189 -2.96 9.88 5.98
CA LEU A 189 -1.68 9.27 5.63
C LEU A 189 -1.49 7.88 6.23
N HIS A 190 -1.17 6.91 5.38
CA HIS A 190 -0.51 5.66 5.75
C HIS A 190 0.99 5.74 5.47
N HIS A 191 1.79 5.13 6.32
CA HIS A 191 3.25 5.09 6.16
C HIS A 191 3.68 3.72 5.66
N ALA A 192 4.56 3.68 4.67
CA ALA A 192 5.32 2.49 4.31
C ALA A 192 6.81 2.76 4.49
N GLN A 193 7.57 1.72 4.82
CA GLN A 193 9.02 1.77 4.93
C GLN A 193 9.59 0.53 4.27
N ILE A 194 10.53 0.73 3.36
CA ILE A 194 11.30 -0.37 2.78
C ILE A 194 12.50 -0.66 3.69
N VAL A 195 12.72 -1.93 4.00
CA VAL A 195 13.87 -2.40 4.77
C VAL A 195 14.58 -3.53 4.05
N ASP A 196 15.89 -3.61 4.21
CA ASP A 196 16.63 -4.81 3.86
C ASP A 196 16.72 -5.74 5.08
N TYR A 197 16.37 -7.00 4.89
CA TYR A 197 16.58 -8.03 5.89
C TYR A 197 17.16 -9.28 5.24
N ARG A 198 18.42 -9.59 5.55
CA ARG A 198 19.17 -10.74 5.03
C ARG A 198 19.19 -10.79 3.49
N GLY A 199 19.30 -9.63 2.83
CA GLY A 199 19.35 -9.51 1.37
C GLY A 199 17.98 -9.60 0.69
N CYS A 200 16.89 -9.60 1.45
CA CYS A 200 15.54 -9.45 0.93
C CYS A 200 15.03 -8.04 1.23
N GLU A 201 14.45 -7.39 0.22
CA GLU A 201 13.73 -6.14 0.39
C GLU A 201 12.31 -6.44 0.90
N ILE A 202 11.93 -5.80 2.00
CA ILE A 202 10.64 -6.02 2.66
C ILE A 202 9.94 -4.68 2.87
N GLU A 203 8.67 -4.60 2.48
CA GLU A 203 7.84 -3.44 2.79
C GLU A 203 7.19 -3.60 4.17
N ILE A 204 7.39 -2.63 5.05
CA ILE A 204 6.65 -2.51 6.30
C ILE A 204 5.57 -1.46 6.11
N ARG A 205 4.30 -1.84 6.24
CA ARG A 205 3.17 -0.93 6.10
C ARG A 205 2.53 -0.65 7.45
N PHE A 206 2.51 0.61 7.85
CA PHE A 206 1.93 1.10 9.09
C PHE A 206 0.60 1.78 8.81
N ILE A 207 -0.49 1.10 9.15
CA ILE A 207 -1.86 1.58 9.04
C ILE A 207 -2.19 2.37 10.33
N GLY A 208 -2.09 3.70 10.23
CA GLY A 208 -2.44 4.62 11.32
C GLY A 208 -3.95 4.84 11.48
N GLU A 209 -4.31 5.56 12.53
CA GLU A 209 -5.69 5.99 12.82
C GLU A 209 -5.92 7.42 12.31
N TRP A 210 -7.11 7.66 11.73
CA TRP A 210 -7.47 8.97 11.18
C TRP A 210 -7.39 10.08 12.21
N GLY A 211 -6.75 11.19 11.85
CA GLY A 211 -6.58 12.35 12.74
C GLY A 211 -5.57 12.14 13.87
N ARG A 212 -4.94 10.96 13.96
CA ARG A 212 -3.89 10.63 14.93
C ARG A 212 -2.55 10.31 14.28
N GLU A 213 -2.36 10.66 13.03
CA GLU A 213 -1.16 10.33 12.24
C GLU A 213 0.12 10.85 12.92
N LYS A 214 0.08 12.03 13.55
CA LYS A 214 1.19 12.57 14.33
C LYS A 214 1.58 11.70 15.55
N GLU A 215 0.60 11.08 16.19
CA GLU A 215 0.82 10.14 17.30
C GLU A 215 1.36 8.81 16.76
N CYS A 216 0.69 8.26 15.75
CA CYS A 216 1.01 7.00 15.10
C CYS A 216 2.47 6.98 14.59
N TYR A 217 2.91 8.06 13.95
CA TYR A 217 4.25 8.16 13.36
C TYR A 217 5.28 8.83 14.28
N SER A 218 4.98 8.95 15.58
CA SER A 218 5.94 9.42 16.56
C SER A 218 7.09 8.42 16.75
N LEU A 219 8.27 8.94 17.11
CA LEU A 219 9.49 8.12 17.27
C LEU A 219 9.27 6.92 18.19
N ASN A 220 8.61 7.11 19.33
CA ASN A 220 8.42 6.04 20.32
C ASN A 220 7.53 4.91 19.79
N ILE A 221 6.41 5.26 19.14
CA ILE A 221 5.47 4.30 18.57
C ILE A 221 6.13 3.52 17.43
N MET A 222 6.77 4.23 16.50
CA MET A 222 7.40 3.62 15.34
C MET A 222 8.59 2.72 15.72
N ARG A 223 9.40 3.13 16.70
CA ARG A 223 10.52 2.31 17.18
C ARG A 223 10.04 0.97 17.76
N ASN A 224 8.95 1.00 18.54
CA ASN A 224 8.37 -0.24 19.08
C ASN A 224 7.81 -1.11 17.95
N ALA A 225 7.15 -0.50 16.97
CA ALA A 225 6.62 -1.21 15.81
C ALA A 225 7.72 -1.87 14.96
N ILE A 226 8.82 -1.16 14.68
CA ILE A 226 9.95 -1.74 13.94
C ILE A 226 10.66 -2.84 14.76
N SER A 227 10.73 -2.70 16.09
CA SER A 227 11.26 -3.76 16.96
C SER A 227 10.40 -5.03 16.88
N MET A 228 9.07 -4.88 16.82
CA MET A 228 8.14 -5.99 16.60
C MET A 228 8.35 -6.64 15.24
N VAL A 229 8.48 -5.84 14.17
CA VAL A 229 8.80 -6.35 12.83
C VAL A 229 10.09 -7.16 12.84
N LYS A 230 11.14 -6.64 13.48
CA LYS A 230 12.41 -7.37 13.59
C LYS A 230 12.23 -8.71 14.29
N HIS A 231 11.45 -8.75 15.38
CA HIS A 231 11.15 -9.99 16.08
C HIS A 231 10.45 -11.01 15.18
N GLU A 232 9.40 -10.58 14.45
CA GLU A 232 8.69 -11.46 13.52
C GLU A 232 9.59 -11.98 12.40
N LEU A 233 10.44 -11.12 11.83
CA LEU A 233 11.42 -11.51 10.82
C LEU A 233 12.43 -12.51 11.39
N ASP A 234 12.96 -12.28 12.59
CA ASP A 234 13.88 -13.21 13.23
C ASP A 234 13.24 -14.59 13.51
N ALA A 235 11.92 -14.64 13.75
CA ALA A 235 11.18 -15.87 14.06
C ALA A 235 10.67 -16.64 12.82
N THR A 236 10.26 -15.94 11.76
CA THR A 236 9.50 -16.52 10.64
C THR A 236 10.20 -16.47 9.28
N PHE A 237 11.39 -15.87 9.21
CA PHE A 237 12.08 -15.70 7.93
C PHE A 237 12.44 -17.04 7.28
N SER A 238 12.09 -17.16 6.01
CA SER A 238 12.44 -18.28 5.13
C SER A 238 12.96 -17.74 3.80
N THR A 239 13.99 -18.38 3.25
CA THR A 239 14.50 -18.03 1.90
C THR A 239 13.73 -18.71 0.78
N SER A 240 12.91 -19.73 1.08
CA SER A 240 12.14 -20.46 0.05
C SER A 240 10.89 -19.70 -0.41
N ASP A 241 10.29 -18.94 0.50
CA ASP A 241 9.16 -18.05 0.25
C ASP A 241 9.33 -16.84 1.19
N PRO A 242 10.19 -15.87 0.82
CA PRO A 242 10.52 -14.77 1.69
C PRO A 242 9.32 -13.86 1.93
N ILE A 243 9.38 -13.13 3.05
CA ILE A 243 8.38 -12.13 3.39
C ILE A 243 8.56 -10.94 2.46
N SER A 244 7.48 -10.53 1.78
CA SER A 244 7.46 -9.38 0.88
C SER A 244 6.92 -8.14 1.58
N ARG A 245 5.93 -8.32 2.47
CA ARG A 245 5.32 -7.22 3.23
C ARG A 245 4.87 -7.65 4.63
N ILE A 246 5.05 -6.77 5.61
CA ILE A 246 4.43 -6.87 6.93
C ILE A 246 3.51 -5.68 7.12
N VAL A 247 2.24 -5.95 7.39
CA VAL A 247 1.22 -4.90 7.64
C VAL A 247 0.95 -4.83 9.13
N LEU A 248 1.07 -3.64 9.69
CA LEU A 248 0.76 -3.35 11.09
C LEU A 248 -0.39 -2.36 11.18
N CYS A 249 -1.29 -2.59 12.13
CA CYS A 249 -2.42 -1.71 12.42
C CYS A 249 -2.24 -1.05 13.79
N TYR A 250 -2.59 0.24 13.87
CA TYR A 250 -2.51 0.99 15.13
C TYR A 250 -3.71 0.68 16.02
N ASN A 251 -3.45 0.31 17.28
CA ASN A 251 -4.48 0.19 18.31
C ASN A 251 -4.45 1.45 19.19
N LYS A 252 -5.53 2.24 19.14
CA LYS A 252 -5.66 3.51 19.90
C LYS A 252 -5.76 3.33 21.41
N ASP A 253 -6.26 2.20 21.89
CA ASP A 253 -6.44 1.93 23.32
C ASP A 253 -5.09 1.61 23.96
N ASN A 254 -4.30 0.77 23.27
CA ASN A 254 -2.97 0.37 23.72
C ASN A 254 -1.87 1.35 23.31
N LYS A 255 -2.19 2.30 22.41
CA LYS A 255 -1.25 3.22 21.77
C LYS A 255 -0.03 2.49 21.21
N SER A 256 -0.28 1.46 20.42
CA SER A 256 0.77 0.63 19.84
C SER A 256 0.31 0.01 18.54
N TYR A 257 1.26 -0.31 17.68
CA TYR A 257 1.03 -1.17 16.53
C TYR A 257 0.96 -2.64 16.96
N PHE A 258 0.19 -3.43 16.21
CA PHE A 258 0.25 -4.89 16.22
C PHE A 258 0.42 -5.41 14.79
N VAL A 259 1.02 -6.59 14.63
CA VAL A 259 1.11 -7.25 13.33
C VAL A 259 -0.28 -7.72 12.95
N HIS A 260 -0.79 -7.18 11.85
CA HIS A 260 -2.10 -7.54 11.30
C HIS A 260 -1.97 -8.76 10.40
N ARG A 261 -1.03 -8.68 9.46
CA ARG A 261 -0.73 -9.79 8.54
C ARG A 261 0.68 -9.73 7.98
N ILE A 262 1.14 -10.88 7.51
CA ILE A 262 2.39 -11.04 6.78
C ILE A 262 2.07 -11.58 5.38
N GLU A 263 2.59 -10.91 4.36
CA GLU A 263 2.47 -11.29 2.95
C GLU A 263 3.82 -11.84 2.48
N LYS A 264 3.80 -12.98 1.77
CA LYS A 264 4.98 -13.64 1.20
C LYS A 264 5.13 -13.32 -0.28
N ASP A 265 6.30 -13.60 -0.84
CA ASP A 265 6.60 -13.39 -2.27
C ASP A 265 5.73 -14.23 -3.21
N SER A 266 5.30 -15.41 -2.76
CA SER A 266 4.31 -16.24 -3.47
C SER A 266 2.91 -15.61 -3.52
N GLY A 267 2.65 -14.60 -2.69
CA GLY A 267 1.33 -14.02 -2.47
C GLY A 267 0.50 -14.72 -1.38
N ASN A 268 1.09 -15.68 -0.67
CA ASN A 268 0.49 -16.22 0.55
C ASN A 268 0.38 -15.15 1.64
N VAL A 269 -0.71 -15.20 2.40
CA VAL A 269 -1.00 -14.23 3.47
C VAL A 269 -1.33 -14.96 4.76
N GLU A 270 -0.62 -14.61 5.82
CA GLU A 270 -0.85 -15.10 7.19
C GLU A 270 -1.44 -13.96 8.02
N HIS A 271 -2.66 -14.14 8.56
CA HIS A 271 -3.34 -13.16 9.39
C HIS A 271 -3.14 -13.47 10.88
N TYR A 272 -2.87 -12.44 11.67
CA TYR A 272 -2.56 -12.55 13.10
C TYR A 272 -3.65 -11.96 14.01
N ALA A 273 -4.47 -11.05 13.47
CA ALA A 273 -5.61 -10.43 14.14
C ALA A 273 -6.79 -10.39 13.20
#